data_AF-A0A7V8WB96-F1
#
_entry.id   AF-A0A7V8WB96-F1
#
_cell.length_a   1.000
_cell.length_b   1.000
_cell.length_c   1.000
_cell.angle_alpha   90.00
_cell.angle_beta   90.00
_cell.angle_gamma   90.00
#
_symmetry.space_group_name_H-M   'P 1'
#
loop_
_entity.id
_entity.type
_entity.pdbx_description
1 polymer ?
#
loop_
_entity_poly.entity_id
_entity_poly.type
_entity_poly.pdbx_seq_one_letter_code
_entity_poly.pdbx_strand_id
1 'polypeptide(L)' 'MATTDVDVLGPIEKRFDEVLTKPALELVVELHRQLDDRRRELLQARQARQAELDAGGTLDFLPATRAVRDG' A
#
# COMPACT_ATOMS: atom_id res chain seq x y z
N MET A 1 -21.65 -10.37 -9.13
CA MET A 1 -22.43 -9.13 -8.92
C MET A 1 -21.46 -7.97 -9.10
N ALA A 2 -21.48 -7.30 -10.25
CA ALA A 2 -20.66 -6.13 -10.53
C ALA A 2 -21.51 -4.88 -10.25
N THR A 3 -21.44 -4.35 -9.04
CA THR A 3 -22.12 -3.09 -8.68
C THR A 3 -21.24 -2.13 -7.88
N THR A 4 -19.93 -2.36 -7.92
CA THR A 4 -18.87 -1.42 -7.54
C THR A 4 -17.69 -1.75 -8.47
N ASP A 5 -16.88 -0.78 -8.86
CA ASP A 5 -15.75 -0.91 -9.80
C ASP A 5 -14.60 -1.75 -9.19
N VAL A 6 -14.90 -3.00 -8.86
CA VAL A 6 -14.03 -3.96 -8.17
C VAL A 6 -14.48 -5.39 -8.48
N ASP A 7 -13.52 -6.25 -8.79
CA ASP A 7 -13.73 -7.67 -9.03
C ASP A 7 -13.23 -8.51 -7.86
N VAL A 8 -14.09 -9.38 -7.33
CA VAL A 8 -13.71 -10.41 -6.35
C VAL A 8 -13.44 -11.70 -7.11
N LEU A 9 -12.15 -12.00 -7.31
CA LEU A 9 -11.70 -13.14 -8.13
C LEU A 9 -11.72 -14.49 -7.37
N GLY A 10 -11.74 -14.46 -6.04
CA GLY A 10 -11.78 -15.66 -5.21
C GLY A 10 -13.16 -16.30 -5.13
N PRO A 11 -13.27 -17.59 -4.74
CA PRO A 11 -14.56 -18.21 -4.48
C PRO A 11 -15.28 -17.51 -3.31
N ILE A 12 -16.61 -17.42 -3.40
CA ILE A 12 -17.45 -16.92 -2.31
C ILE A 12 -17.84 -18.11 -1.43
N GLU A 13 -17.30 -18.13 -0.22
CA GLU A 13 -17.57 -19.15 0.78
C GLU A 13 -18.63 -18.69 1.79
N LYS A 14 -19.08 -19.64 2.62
CA LYS A 14 -20.03 -19.35 3.68
C LYS A 14 -19.50 -18.20 4.57
N ARG A 15 -20.36 -17.21 4.86
CA ARG A 15 -20.10 -16.02 5.69
C ARG A 15 -19.22 -14.95 5.05
N PHE A 16 -18.77 -15.09 3.81
CA PHE A 16 -18.00 -14.02 3.14
C PHE A 16 -18.85 -12.77 2.93
N ASP A 17 -20.16 -12.93 2.76
CA ASP A 17 -21.14 -11.86 2.68
C ASP A 17 -21.24 -11.01 3.97
N GLU A 18 -20.83 -11.55 5.12
CA GLU A 18 -20.72 -10.78 6.38
C GLU A 18 -19.57 -9.76 6.33
N VAL A 19 -18.53 -10.00 5.53
CA VAL A 19 -17.32 -9.17 5.42
C VAL A 19 -17.31 -8.36 4.13
N LEU A 20 -17.55 -9.00 2.98
CA LEU A 20 -17.63 -8.42 1.65
C LEU A 20 -19.00 -7.76 1.41
N THR A 21 -19.49 -7.06 2.43
CA THR A 21 -20.69 -6.25 2.33
C THR A 21 -20.47 -5.12 1.33
N LYS A 22 -21.56 -4.63 0.73
CA LYS A 22 -21.49 -3.51 -0.21
C LYS A 22 -20.74 -2.28 0.36
N PRO A 23 -21.04 -1.79 1.59
CA PRO A 23 -20.31 -0.65 2.15
C PRO A 23 -18.82 -0.91 2.36
N ALA A 24 -18.43 -2.15 2.71
CA ALA A 24 -17.03 -2.51 2.87
C ALA A 24 -16.29 -2.50 1.52
N LEU A 25 -16.91 -3.01 0.46
CA LEU A 25 -16.34 -2.96 -0.89
C LEU A 25 -16.23 -1.53 -1.42
N GLU A 26 -17.23 -0.68 -1.18
CA GLU A 26 -17.19 0.75 -1.52
C GLU A 26 -16.02 1.47 -0.82
N LEU A 27 -15.79 1.19 0.48
CA LEU A 27 -14.64 1.72 1.21
C LEU A 27 -13.30 1.27 0.60
N VAL A 28 -13.17 -0.01 0.26
CA VAL A 28 -11.94 -0.54 -0.35
C VAL A 28 -11.65 0.14 -1.70
N VAL A 29 -12.68 0.35 -2.52
CA VAL A 29 -12.53 1.07 -3.80
C VAL A 29 -12.06 2.51 -3.57
N GLU A 30 -12.62 3.21 -2.60
CA GLU A 30 -12.21 4.58 -2.28
C GLU A 30 -10.75 4.64 -1.80
N LEU A 31 -10.37 3.75 -0.88
CA LEU A 31 -8.98 3.65 -0.40
C LEU A 31 -8.01 3.32 -1.53
N HIS A 32 -8.38 2.43 -2.44
CA HIS A 32 -7.57 2.11 -3.60
C HIS A 32 -7.35 3.33 -4.48
N ARG A 33 -8.42 4.04 -4.85
CA ARG A 33 -8.34 5.25 -5.68
C ARG A 33 -7.49 6.35 -5.06
N GLN A 34 -7.57 6.54 -3.73
CA GLN A 34 -6.81 7.59 -3.06
C GLN A 34 -5.34 7.22 -2.80
N LEU A 35 -5.02 5.93 -2.59
CA LEU A 35 -3.73 5.53 -2.02
C LEU A 35 -2.87 4.65 -2.94
N ASP A 36 -3.43 4.06 -4.00
CA ASP A 36 -2.68 3.08 -4.83
C ASP A 36 -1.51 3.73 -5.58
N ASP A 37 -1.69 4.95 -6.10
CA ASP A 37 -0.62 5.68 -6.78
C ASP A 37 0.57 5.90 -5.84
N ARG A 38 0.31 6.43 -4.64
CA ARG A 38 1.34 6.63 -3.62
C ARG A 38 1.98 5.31 -3.19
N ARG A 39 1.20 4.22 -3.08
CA ARG A 39 1.72 2.89 -2.76
C ARG A 39 2.71 2.42 -3.85
N ARG A 40 2.40 2.62 -5.13
CA ARG A 40 3.27 2.25 -6.27
C ARG A 40 4.55 3.08 -6.28
N GLU A 41 4.46 4.39 -6.08
CA GLU A 41 5.63 5.27 -5.95
C GLU A 41 6.58 4.79 -4.86
N LEU A 42 6.05 4.43 -3.68
CA LEU A 42 6.86 3.94 -2.57
C LEU A 42 7.50 2.58 -2.85
N LEU A 43 6.84 1.71 -3.62
CA LEU A 43 7.44 0.44 -4.05
C LEU A 43 8.60 0.66 -5.04
N GLN A 44 8.46 1.62 -5.95
CA GLN A 44 9.56 2.02 -6.84
C GLN A 44 10.71 2.65 -6.06
N ALA A 45 10.42 3.52 -5.09
CA ALA A 45 11.42 4.12 -4.22
C ALA A 45 12.22 3.06 -3.43
N ARG A 46 11.59 1.95 -3.03
CA ARG A 46 12.30 0.82 -2.40
C ARG A 46 13.30 0.17 -3.36
N GLN A 47 12.93 -0.02 -4.63
CA GLN A 47 13.85 -0.57 -5.63
C GLN A 47 15.02 0.38 -5.88
N ALA A 48 14.76 1.68 -6.02
CA ALA A 48 15.81 2.69 -6.17
C ALA A 48 16.76 2.68 -4.97
N ARG A 49 16.22 2.64 -3.75
CA ARG A 49 17.02 2.57 -2.53
C ARG A 49 17.85 1.29 -2.45
N GLN A 50 17.31 0.16 -2.89
CA GLN A 50 18.07 -1.08 -2.95
C GLN A 50 19.26 -0.97 -3.91
N ALA A 51 19.06 -0.39 -5.10
CA ALA A 51 20.14 -0.18 -6.06
C ALA A 51 21.26 0.73 -5.52
N GLU A 52 20.92 1.76 -4.75
CA GLU A 52 21.91 2.61 -4.06
C GLU A 52 22.74 1.82 -3.04
N LEU A 53 22.11 0.92 -2.27
CA LEU A 53 22.79 0.08 -1.29
C LEU A 53 23.71 -0.94 -1.98
N ASP A 54 23.24 -1.56 -3.05
CA ASP A 54 24.02 -2.52 -3.84
C ASP A 54 25.25 -1.85 -4.49
N ALA A 55 25.17 -0.56 -4.81
CA ALA A 55 26.28 0.25 -5.31
C ALA A 55 27.26 0.72 -4.21
N GLY A 56 27.11 0.24 -2.97
CA GLY A 56 27.97 0.60 -1.84
C GLY A 56 27.40 1.70 -0.92
N GLY A 57 26.12 2.01 -1.03
CA GLY A 57 25.42 2.91 -0.11
C GLY A 57 25.37 2.39 1.33
N THR A 58 25.02 3.28 2.27
CA THR A 58 24.97 2.96 3.71
C THR A 58 23.55 2.87 4.25
N LEU A 59 23.35 2.05 5.29
CA LEU A 59 22.11 1.95 6.09
C LEU A 59 22.13 2.83 7.35
N ASP A 60 23.11 3.73 7.46
CA ASP A 60 23.23 4.63 8.60
C ASP A 60 22.08 5.67 8.67
N PHE A 61 21.95 6.31 9.82
CA PHE A 61 20.89 7.26 10.10
C PHE A 61 20.96 8.48 9.18
N LEU A 62 19.80 8.82 8.58
CA LEU A 62 19.67 10.04 7.80
C LEU A 62 19.92 11.28 8.69
N PRO A 63 20.83 12.19 8.29
CA PRO A 63 21.06 13.44 9.01
C PRO A 63 19.81 14.33 9.06
N ALA A 64 19.00 14.32 7.99
CA ALA A 64 17.80 15.15 7.87
C ALA A 64 16.75 14.89 8.97
N THR A 65 16.70 13.68 9.53
CA THR A 65 15.75 13.32 10.59
C THR A 65 16.37 13.34 11.99
N ARG A 66 17.57 13.92 12.17
CA ARG A 66 18.23 14.01 13.49
C ARG A 66 17.37 14.75 14.53
N ALA A 67 16.76 15.86 14.16
CA ALA A 67 15.94 16.66 15.08
C ALA A 67 14.73 15.89 15.66
N VAL A 68 14.21 14.91 14.93
CA VAL A 68 13.12 14.04 15.42
C VAL A 68 13.63 12.98 16.40
N ARG A 69 14.90 12.57 16.28
CA ARG A 69 15.51 11.57 17.16
C ARG A 69 16.04 12.16 18.47
N ASP A 70 16.54 13.39 18.41
CA ASP A 70 17.25 14.04 19.52
C ASP A 70 16.35 14.97 20.36
N GLY A 71 15.09 15.17 19.97
CA GLY A 71 14.10 16.00 20.67
C GLY A 71 13.05 15.18 21.38
#